data_AF-A0AAI8DGA3-F1
#
_entry.id   AF-A0AAI8DGA3-F1
#
_cell.length_a   1.000
_cell.length_b   1.000
_cell.length_c   1.000
_cell.angle_alpha   90.00
_cell.angle_beta   90.00
_cell.angle_gamma   90.00
#
_symmetry.space_group_name_H-M   'P 1'
#
loop_
_entity.id
_entity.type
_entity.pdbx_description
1 polymer ?
#
loop_
_entity_poly.entity_id
_entity_poly.type
_entity_poly.pdbx_seq_one_letter_code
_entity_poly.pdbx_strand_id
1 'polypeptide(L)'
;MYNIIKFEFYDIQGFITEGKIGMHRVEELVIPKDIRLDDILDDLDERYGESLNDQTEFFNSIFVFACVRLEEDQKHFKILKRSSALFGETIETINEICLYLNRHFEDAIGT
;
A
#
# COMPACT_ATOMS: atom_id res chain seq x y z
N MET A 1 20.75 11.84 3.84
CA MET A 1 19.95 12.13 2.62
C MET A 1 18.73 11.24 2.67
N TYR A 2 17.58 11.73 2.22
CA TYR A 2 16.31 10.98 2.25
C TYR A 2 15.82 10.70 0.83
N ASN A 3 15.04 9.63 0.68
CA ASN A 3 14.19 9.36 -0.47
C ASN A 3 12.78 9.85 -0.17
N ILE A 4 12.03 10.15 -1.22
CA ILE A 4 10.57 10.33 -1.13
C ILE A 4 9.97 9.13 -1.83
N ILE A 5 9.15 8.36 -1.14
CA ILE A 5 8.41 7.24 -1.72
C ILE A 5 6.94 7.63 -1.81
N LYS A 6 6.37 7.49 -3.00
CA LYS A 6 4.94 7.65 -3.24
C LYS A 6 4.29 6.28 -3.22
N PHE A 7 3.30 6.10 -2.34
CA PHE A 7 2.42 4.93 -2.30
C PHE A 7 1.06 5.29 -2.89
N GLU A 8 0.54 4.47 -3.79
CA GLU A 8 -0.79 4.55 -4.35
C GLU A 8 -1.55 3.25 -4.02
N PHE A 9 -2.67 3.39 -3.33
CA PHE A 9 -3.53 2.30 -2.91
C PHE A 9 -4.78 2.29 -3.75
N TYR A 10 -5.16 1.13 -4.29
CA TYR A 10 -6.34 0.94 -5.12
C TYR A 10 -7.22 -0.20 -4.60
N ASP A 11 -8.52 0.09 -4.48
CA ASP A 11 -9.57 -0.92 -4.36
C ASP A 11 -10.13 -1.26 -5.74
N ILE A 12 -9.77 -2.45 -6.26
CA ILE A 12 -10.21 -2.91 -7.58
C ILE A 12 -11.69 -3.31 -7.58
N GLN A 13 -12.25 -3.80 -6.46
CA GLN A 13 -13.69 -4.12 -6.40
C GLN A 13 -14.49 -2.84 -6.62
N GLY A 14 -14.20 -1.77 -5.88
CA GLY A 14 -14.82 -0.48 -6.10
C GLY A 14 -14.64 0.03 -7.54
N PHE A 15 -13.46 -0.16 -8.13
CA PHE A 15 -13.16 0.26 -9.50
C PHE A 15 -13.96 -0.54 -10.56
N ILE A 16 -14.13 -1.85 -10.38
CA ILE A 16 -14.77 -2.75 -11.35
C ILE A 16 -16.30 -2.81 -11.20
N THR A 17 -16.82 -2.92 -9.98
CA THR A 17 -18.22 -3.34 -9.77
C THR A 17 -19.22 -2.20 -9.68
N GLU A 18 -18.83 -0.96 -9.37
CA GLU A 18 -19.80 0.13 -9.16
C GLU A 18 -19.70 1.32 -10.12
N GLY A 19 -18.65 1.45 -10.94
CA GLY A 19 -18.45 2.66 -11.78
C GLY A 19 -18.33 3.97 -10.98
N LYS A 20 -18.40 3.89 -9.64
CA LYS A 20 -17.99 4.88 -8.68
C LYS A 20 -16.55 4.56 -8.38
N ILE A 21 -15.70 5.56 -8.50
CA ILE A 21 -14.25 5.48 -8.32
C ILE A 21 -13.97 4.62 -7.07
N GLY A 22 -13.48 3.39 -7.29
CA GLY A 22 -12.94 2.57 -6.21
C GLY A 22 -11.94 3.38 -5.42
N MET A 23 -11.84 3.13 -4.12
CA MET A 23 -11.01 3.97 -3.27
C MET A 23 -9.58 4.03 -3.82
N HIS A 24 -9.14 5.24 -4.14
CA HIS A 24 -7.78 5.55 -4.55
C HIS A 24 -7.18 6.51 -3.52
N ARG A 25 -6.07 6.11 -2.90
CA ARG A 25 -5.36 6.94 -1.93
C ARG A 25 -3.90 7.05 -2.32
N VAL A 26 -3.36 8.26 -2.24
CA VAL A 26 -1.96 8.55 -2.47
C VAL A 26 -1.34 9.06 -1.19
N GLU A 27 -0.23 8.47 -0.78
CA GLU A 27 0.58 8.91 0.34
C GLU A 27 2.03 9.13 -0.11
N GLU A 28 2.68 10.16 0.43
CA GLU A 28 4.08 10.44 0.16
C GLU A 28 4.85 10.43 1.48
N LEU A 29 5.88 9.59 1.55
CA LEU A 29 6.67 9.38 2.75
C LEU A 29 8.11 9.76 2.48
N VAL A 30 8.70 10.50 3.41
CA VAL A 30 10.13 10.74 3.47
C VAL A 30 10.75 9.53 4.17
N ILE A 31 11.77 8.92 3.56
CA ILE A 31 12.34 7.67 4.05
C ILE A 31 13.87 7.78 4.01
N PRO A 32 14.60 7.35 5.06
CA PRO A 32 16.06 7.26 5.04
C PRO A 32 16.58 6.51 3.81
N LYS A 33 17.65 7.00 3.16
CA LYS A 33 18.18 6.43 1.90
C LYS A 33 18.69 4.99 2.01
N ASP A 34 19.02 4.55 3.22
CA ASP A 34 19.50 3.22 3.56
C ASP A 34 18.37 2.18 3.66
N ILE A 35 17.12 2.61 3.74
CA ILE A 35 15.94 1.73 3.69
C ILE A 35 15.53 1.54 2.23
N ARG A 36 15.45 0.28 1.78
CA ARG A 36 15.04 -0.05 0.42
C ARG A 36 13.53 -0.17 0.34
N LEU A 37 12.97 0.19 -0.81
CA LEU A 37 11.53 0.03 -1.06
C LEU A 37 11.07 -1.43 -0.95
N ASP A 38 11.88 -2.39 -1.41
CA ASP A 38 11.59 -3.82 -1.29
C ASP A 38 11.36 -4.25 0.16
N ASP A 39 12.21 -3.80 1.09
CA ASP A 39 12.12 -4.16 2.52
C ASP A 39 10.79 -3.67 3.12
N ILE A 40 10.30 -2.49 2.68
CA ILE A 40 9.02 -1.93 3.11
C ILE A 40 7.87 -2.76 2.58
N LEU A 41 7.93 -3.19 1.32
CA LEU A 41 6.88 -3.98 0.70
C LEU A 41 6.82 -5.40 1.27
N ASP A 42 7.96 -5.96 1.66
CA ASP A 42 8.04 -7.25 2.35
C ASP A 42 7.45 -7.16 3.76
N ASP A 43 7.75 -6.11 4.53
CA ASP A 43 7.13 -5.89 5.86
C ASP A 43 5.60 -5.67 5.76
N LEU A 44 5.14 -4.95 4.73
CA LEU A 44 3.71 -4.84 4.46
C LEU A 44 3.08 -6.21 4.10
N ASP A 45 3.79 -7.06 3.38
CA ASP A 45 3.33 -8.42 3.06
C ASP A 45 3.30 -9.32 4.29
N GLU A 46 4.29 -9.23 5.17
CA GLU A 46 4.30 -10.00 6.42
C GLU A 46 3.15 -9.59 7.36
N ARG A 47 2.77 -8.31 7.35
CA ARG A 47 1.68 -7.78 8.20
C ARG A 47 0.30 -7.96 7.61
N TYR A 48 0.15 -7.70 6.32
CA TYR A 48 -1.14 -7.55 5.64
C TYR A 48 -1.29 -8.51 4.45
N GLY A 49 -0.23 -9.20 4.05
CA GLY A 49 -0.27 -10.21 3.01
C GLY A 49 -0.92 -11.48 3.52
N GLU A 50 -1.91 -11.96 2.78
CA GLU A 50 -2.50 -13.27 2.97
C GLU A 50 -2.47 -14.05 1.64
N SER A 51 -2.46 -15.38 1.72
CA SER A 51 -2.52 -16.22 0.53
C SER A 51 -3.87 -16.08 -0.18
N LEU A 52 -3.82 -15.80 -1.49
CA LEU A 52 -4.98 -15.77 -2.38
C LEU A 52 -5.34 -17.22 -2.75
N ASN A 53 -6.49 -17.67 -2.28
CA ASN A 53 -6.98 -19.04 -2.48
C ASN A 53 -7.86 -19.16 -3.73
N ASP A 54 -8.44 -18.06 -4.21
CA ASP A 54 -9.24 -18.03 -5.43
C ASP A 54 -9.29 -16.66 -6.12
N GLN A 55 -9.93 -16.62 -7.31
CA GLN A 55 -10.06 -15.40 -8.13
C GLN A 55 -10.97 -14.34 -7.51
N THR A 56 -11.95 -14.74 -6.68
CA THR A 56 -12.84 -13.80 -5.98
C THR A 56 -12.06 -13.04 -4.92
N GLU A 57 -11.17 -13.70 -4.20
CA GLU A 57 -10.27 -13.07 -3.23
C GLU A 57 -9.31 -12.08 -3.91
N PHE A 58 -8.85 -12.37 -5.13
CA PHE A 58 -8.03 -11.44 -5.92
C PHE A 58 -8.78 -10.14 -6.25
N PHE A 59 -10.04 -10.24 -6.70
CA PHE A 59 -10.86 -9.04 -6.97
C PHE A 59 -11.22 -8.26 -5.71
N ASN A 60 -11.14 -8.92 -4.56
CA ASN A 60 -11.34 -8.30 -3.26
C ASN A 60 -10.04 -7.76 -2.66
N SER A 61 -8.90 -7.71 -3.34
CA SER A 61 -7.61 -7.29 -2.72
C SER A 61 -7.33 -5.79 -2.82
N ILE A 62 -6.44 -5.31 -1.95
CA ILE A 62 -5.85 -3.96 -2.01
C ILE A 62 -4.59 -4.01 -2.87
N PHE A 63 -4.51 -3.13 -3.85
CA PHE A 63 -3.37 -3.04 -4.74
C PHE A 63 -2.51 -1.86 -4.32
N VAL A 64 -1.24 -2.13 -4.03
CA VAL A 64 -0.25 -1.14 -3.59
C VAL A 64 0.76 -0.94 -4.71
N PHE A 65 0.81 0.27 -5.24
CA PHE A 65 1.88 0.72 -6.12
C PHE A 65 2.78 1.64 -5.34
N ALA A 66 4.08 1.38 -5.34
CA ALA A 66 5.04 2.22 -4.65
C ALA A 66 6.15 2.64 -5.61
N CYS A 67 6.58 3.90 -5.55
CA CYS A 67 7.70 4.38 -6.34
C CYS A 67 8.58 5.39 -5.62
N VAL A 68 9.89 5.31 -5.83
CA VAL A 68 10.85 6.28 -5.30
C VAL A 68 10.91 7.49 -6.23
N ARG A 69 10.49 8.66 -5.77
CA ARG A 69 10.28 9.86 -6.61
C ARG A 69 11.55 10.43 -7.26
N LEU A 70 12.73 10.14 -6.69
CA LEU A 70 14.02 10.66 -7.17
C LEU A 70 14.73 9.70 -8.14
N GLU A 71 14.27 8.46 -8.27
CA GLU A 71 14.77 7.48 -9.24
C GLU A 71 13.62 7.20 -10.20
N GLU A 72 13.66 7.75 -11.42
CA GLU A 72 12.52 7.79 -12.36
C GLU A 72 11.96 6.40 -12.76
N ASP A 73 12.60 5.29 -12.37
CA ASP A 73 12.33 3.96 -12.91
C ASP A 73 12.00 2.85 -11.88
N GLN A 74 12.05 3.09 -10.56
CA GLN A 74 11.70 2.04 -9.58
C GLN A 74 10.21 2.09 -9.22
N LYS A 75 9.38 1.45 -10.04
CA LYS A 75 7.96 1.19 -9.77
C LYS A 75 7.79 -0.23 -9.27
N HIS A 76 7.36 -0.37 -8.03
CA HIS A 76 7.07 -1.67 -7.42
C HIS A 76 5.56 -1.81 -7.27
N PHE A 77 5.09 -3.04 -7.49
CA PHE A 77 3.69 -3.40 -7.42
C PHE A 77 3.54 -4.58 -6.47
N LYS A 78 2.68 -4.42 -5.47
CA LYS A 78 2.35 -5.43 -4.49
C LYS A 78 0.83 -5.54 -4.39
N ILE A 79 0.35 -6.75 -4.18
CA ILE A 79 -1.06 -7.03 -3.94
C ILE A 79 -1.16 -7.50 -2.49
N LEU A 80 -1.90 -6.77 -1.68
CA LEU A 80 -2.22 -7.15 -0.30
C LEU A 80 -3.64 -7.69 -0.30
N LYS A 81 -3.80 -8.95 0.11
CA LYS A 81 -5.12 -9.56 0.25
C LYS A 81 -5.91 -8.85 1.35
N ARG A 82 -7.22 -8.74 1.15
CA ARG A 82 -8.18 -8.20 2.12
C ARG A 82 -8.69 -9.32 3.03
N SER A 83 -8.90 -9.02 4.30
CA SER A 83 -9.45 -9.99 5.26
C SER A 83 -10.97 -10.22 5.11
N SER A 84 -11.68 -9.37 4.36
CA SER A 84 -13.15 -9.35 4.29
C SER A 84 -13.73 -9.16 2.89
N ALA A 85 -15.03 -9.39 2.72
CA ALA A 85 -15.80 -9.17 1.48
C ALA A 85 -16.64 -7.87 1.51
N LEU A 86 -16.46 -6.99 2.52
CA LEU A 86 -17.15 -5.69 2.64
C LEU A 86 -16.29 -4.46 2.22
N PHE A 87 -16.88 -3.48 1.51
CA PHE A 87 -16.17 -2.29 0.98
C PHE A 87 -15.58 -1.40 2.09
N GLY A 88 -16.31 -1.20 3.19
CA GLY A 88 -15.88 -0.34 4.31
C GLY A 88 -14.56 -0.78 4.95
N GLU A 89 -14.32 -2.08 5.01
CA GLU A 89 -13.10 -2.64 5.60
C GLU A 89 -11.86 -2.36 4.74
N THR A 90 -12.03 -2.14 3.43
CA THR A 90 -10.91 -1.75 2.53
C THR A 90 -10.38 -0.37 2.89
N ILE A 91 -11.29 0.55 3.24
CA ILE A 91 -10.94 1.90 3.68
C ILE A 91 -10.16 1.83 5.01
N GLU A 92 -10.64 1.00 5.93
CA GLU A 92 -10.01 0.81 7.25
C GLU A 92 -8.61 0.22 7.10
N THR A 93 -8.42 -0.84 6.32
CA THR A 93 -7.09 -1.43 6.08
C THR A 93 -6.13 -0.46 5.39
N ILE A 94 -6.58 0.30 4.37
CA ILE A 94 -5.73 1.32 3.74
C ILE A 94 -5.34 2.39 4.78
N ASN A 95 -6.28 2.84 5.61
CA ASN A 95 -5.99 3.81 6.68
C ASN A 95 -4.98 3.25 7.69
N GLU A 96 -5.11 1.98 8.08
CA GLU A 96 -4.17 1.30 8.99
C GLU A 96 -2.77 1.21 8.38
N ILE A 97 -2.65 0.83 7.11
CA ILE A 97 -1.36 0.81 6.39
C ILE A 97 -0.75 2.21 6.37
N CYS A 98 -1.53 3.24 6.05
CA CYS A 98 -1.04 4.62 6.02
C CYS A 98 -0.58 5.09 7.40
N LEU A 99 -1.33 4.77 8.46
CA LEU A 99 -0.95 5.11 9.84
C LEU A 99 0.31 4.36 10.28
N TYR A 100 0.43 3.09 9.91
CA TYR A 100 1.60 2.28 10.19
C TYR A 100 2.85 2.88 9.55
N LEU A 101 2.79 3.11 8.23
CA LEU A 101 3.92 3.67 7.48
C LEU A 101 4.32 5.05 8.01
N ASN A 102 3.36 5.94 8.28
CA ASN A 102 3.65 7.26 8.86
C ASN A 102 4.38 7.13 10.20
N ARG A 103 3.89 6.33 11.15
CA ARG A 103 4.55 6.15 12.45
C ARG A 103 5.95 5.55 12.31
N HIS A 104 6.08 4.52 11.48
CA HIS A 104 7.34 3.81 11.29
C HIS A 104 8.46 4.74 10.78
N PHE A 105 8.12 5.68 9.88
CA PHE A 105 9.10 6.60 9.30
C PHE A 105 9.19 7.96 9.99
N GLU A 106 8.15 8.44 10.67
CA GLU A 106 8.23 9.60 11.56
C GLU A 106 9.26 9.35 12.68
N ASP A 107 9.20 8.18 13.32
CA ASP A 107 10.16 7.78 14.35
C ASP A 107 11.59 7.59 13.80
N ALA A 108 11.70 7.07 12.57
CA ALA A 108 12.99 6.80 11.93
C ALA A 108 13.74 8.06 11.45
N ILE A 109 13.01 9.14 11.14
CA ILE A 109 13.61 10.42 10.75
C ILE A 109 14.13 11.20 11.96
N GLY A 110 13.57 10.95 13.14
CA GLY A 110 13.88 11.65 14.37
C GLY A 110 13.30 13.07 14.37
N THR A 111 12.62 13.44 15.45
CA THR A 111 12.34 14.84 15.81
C THR A 111 13.62 15.61 16.09
#